data_AF-A0A1B6I9C7-F1
#
_entry.id   AF-A0A1B6I9C7-F1
#
_cell.length_a   1.000
_cell.length_b   1.000
_cell.length_c   1.000
_cell.angle_alpha   90.00
_cell.angle_beta   90.00
_cell.angle_gamma   90.00
#
_symmetry.space_group_name_H-M   'P 1'
#
loop_
_entity.id
_entity.type
_entity.pdbx_description
1 polymer ?
#
loop_
_entity_poly.entity_id
_entity_poly.type
_entity_poly.pdbx_seq_one_letter_code
_entity_poly.pdbx_strand_id
1 'polypeptide(L)'
;MGNTAQGRRNSMLPKQESSSSDTTAAKGGKNSRQNTLQEEEDCVTELQGGGGGGNDGGESEALTERQKELLTESWKVVEGDIAKVGVITFISLFETHPDVQQVFLPFNGLPIDELKHSKQLRAHALRVMAFVQKAVARLNEPEKLTTLLRELGKKHYGYGAKQKYVDLIGPQFILAIKPSLEAQWSDETHA
;
A
#
# COMPACT_ATOMS: atom_id res chain seq x y z
N MET A 1 45.92 -20.88 -37.14
CA MET A 1 46.89 -19.83 -37.51
C MET A 1 46.25 -18.93 -38.54
N GLY A 2 46.17 -17.63 -38.29
CA GLY A 2 45.62 -16.63 -39.21
C GLY A 2 45.45 -15.31 -38.47
N ASN A 3 46.38 -14.38 -38.70
CA ASN A 3 46.55 -13.14 -37.95
C ASN A 3 46.23 -11.94 -38.84
N THR A 4 45.73 -10.87 -38.22
CA THR A 4 45.88 -9.44 -38.58
C THR A 4 45.05 -8.86 -39.75
N ALA A 5 44.24 -7.82 -39.48
CA ALA A 5 44.57 -6.41 -39.82
C ALA A 5 43.41 -5.41 -39.65
N GLN A 6 43.81 -4.18 -39.32
CA GLN A 6 43.07 -2.97 -38.95
C GLN A 6 42.07 -2.37 -39.97
N GLY A 7 41.10 -1.63 -39.43
CA GLY A 7 40.55 -0.39 -40.01
C GLY A 7 40.02 0.52 -38.89
N ARG A 8 40.65 1.68 -38.61
CA ARG A 8 40.24 3.05 -39.02
C ARG A 8 38.80 3.38 -38.53
N ARG A 9 38.46 4.46 -37.79
CA ARG A 9 38.77 5.91 -37.96
C ARG A 9 38.39 6.70 -36.67
N ASN A 10 39.13 7.76 -36.37
CA ASN A 10 38.77 8.83 -35.42
C ASN A 10 37.61 9.71 -35.94
N SER A 11 36.81 10.30 -35.05
CA SER A 11 36.23 11.64 -35.25
C SER A 11 35.92 12.33 -33.90
N MET A 12 36.35 13.58 -33.82
CA MET A 12 36.30 14.53 -32.70
C MET A 12 35.05 15.45 -32.80
N LEU A 13 34.41 15.69 -31.64
CA LEU A 13 33.88 16.99 -31.12
C LEU A 13 32.74 17.71 -31.88
N PRO A 14 32.02 18.72 -31.28
CA PRO A 14 32.23 19.40 -29.99
C PRO A 14 30.98 19.61 -29.07
N LYS A 15 31.27 20.07 -27.84
CA LYS A 15 30.39 20.78 -26.88
C LYS A 15 29.92 22.14 -27.44
N GLN A 16 28.71 22.57 -27.05
CA GLN A 16 28.40 24.00 -26.87
C GLN A 16 27.60 24.23 -25.57
N GLU A 17 28.00 25.29 -24.87
CA GLU A 17 27.42 25.89 -23.66
C GLU A 17 26.58 27.14 -24.00
N SER A 18 25.87 27.64 -22.98
CA SER A 18 25.29 28.98 -22.77
C SER A 18 23.97 29.29 -23.51
N SER A 19 22.99 30.03 -22.98
CA SER A 19 23.04 31.13 -22.01
C SER A 19 21.73 31.37 -21.23
N SER A 20 21.83 32.07 -20.09
CA SER A 20 20.81 32.96 -19.48
C SER A 20 20.22 33.96 -20.50
N SER A 21 19.11 34.68 -20.32
CA SER A 21 18.56 35.39 -19.15
C SER A 21 17.17 35.97 -19.48
N ASP A 22 16.33 36.11 -18.44
CA ASP A 22 15.35 37.16 -18.10
C ASP A 22 14.75 38.08 -19.20
N THR A 23 13.42 38.25 -19.22
CA THR A 23 12.72 39.49 -18.79
C THR A 23 11.20 39.32 -18.82
N THR A 24 10.58 39.90 -17.80
CA THR A 24 9.18 39.99 -17.37
C THR A 24 8.20 40.78 -18.26
N ALA A 25 6.90 40.53 -18.01
CA ALA A 25 5.80 41.50 -17.77
C ALA A 25 4.62 41.62 -18.77
N ALA A 26 3.51 40.97 -18.36
CA ALA A 26 2.17 41.53 -18.10
C ALA A 26 1.44 42.45 -19.11
N LYS A 27 0.23 42.04 -19.54
CA LYS A 27 -1.07 42.60 -19.08
C LYS A 27 -2.28 41.99 -19.79
N GLY A 28 -3.36 41.80 -19.03
CA GLY A 28 -4.71 42.20 -19.46
C GLY A 28 -5.72 41.08 -19.72
N GLY A 29 -6.58 40.81 -18.75
CA GLY A 29 -7.78 39.99 -18.95
C GLY A 29 -8.58 39.81 -17.66
N LYS A 30 -9.40 40.82 -17.31
CA LYS A 30 -10.33 40.80 -16.18
C LYS A 30 -11.56 39.95 -16.54
N ASN A 31 -12.01 39.10 -15.61
CA ASN A 31 -13.42 38.72 -15.34
C ASN A 31 -13.39 37.91 -14.02
N SER A 32 -13.73 38.44 -12.85
CA SER A 32 -15.02 38.95 -12.35
C SER A 32 -16.01 37.84 -11.97
N ARG A 33 -16.30 37.80 -10.65
CA ARG A 33 -17.42 37.15 -9.91
C ARG A 33 -17.17 35.70 -9.47
N GLN A 34 -16.71 35.47 -8.23
CA GLN A 34 -17.48 35.41 -6.96
C GLN A 34 -18.68 34.45 -7.01
N ASN A 35 -18.56 33.33 -6.30
CA ASN A 35 -19.68 32.59 -5.72
C ASN A 35 -19.14 31.99 -4.40
N THR A 36 -19.27 32.70 -3.28
CA THR A 36 -20.39 32.64 -2.31
C THR A 36 -20.26 31.41 -1.41
N LEU A 37 -19.77 31.69 -0.21
CA LEU A 37 -19.86 30.87 1.00
C LEU A 37 -21.33 30.59 1.29
N GLN A 38 -21.63 29.35 1.68
CA GLN A 38 -22.82 29.06 2.46
C GLN A 38 -22.37 28.43 3.77
N GLU A 39 -22.29 29.31 4.75
CA GLU A 39 -22.39 29.00 6.17
C GLU A 39 -23.88 28.74 6.43
N GLU A 40 -24.20 27.60 7.02
CA GLU A 40 -25.53 27.29 7.52
C GLU A 40 -25.31 26.89 9.00
N GLU A 41 -25.30 27.88 9.88
CA GLU A 41 -25.53 27.69 11.31
C GLU A 41 -26.97 28.11 11.61
N ASP A 42 -27.78 27.19 12.15
CA ASP A 42 -28.66 27.45 13.30
C ASP A 42 -29.56 26.23 13.60
N CYS A 43 -29.47 25.70 14.82
CA CYS A 43 -30.55 25.82 15.82
C CYS A 43 -30.29 24.88 17.01
N VAL A 44 -29.92 25.50 18.12
CA VAL A 44 -29.94 24.94 19.49
C VAL A 44 -31.37 24.61 19.92
N THR A 45 -31.60 23.43 20.50
CA THR A 45 -32.52 23.28 21.64
C THR A 45 -31.98 22.25 22.64
N GLU A 46 -32.16 22.60 23.92
CA GLU A 46 -31.51 22.05 25.10
C GLU A 46 -32.18 20.79 25.72
N LEU A 47 -31.32 19.97 26.31
CA LEU A 47 -31.38 19.28 27.63
C LEU A 47 -32.64 18.53 28.09
N GLN A 48 -32.48 17.22 28.25
CA GLN A 48 -32.80 16.56 29.53
C GLN A 48 -31.91 15.32 29.74
N GLY A 49 -31.27 15.24 30.92
CA GLY A 49 -30.25 14.25 31.25
C GLY A 49 -30.76 12.88 31.71
N GLY A 50 -29.80 11.96 31.84
CA GLY A 50 -29.97 10.65 32.47
C GLY A 50 -28.70 9.83 32.26
N GLY A 51 -27.94 9.63 33.33
CA GLY A 51 -26.62 8.99 33.28
C GLY A 51 -26.63 7.54 32.82
N GLY A 52 -25.53 7.17 32.19
CA GLY A 52 -25.17 5.80 31.84
C GLY A 52 -23.85 5.87 31.09
N GLY A 53 -22.74 5.65 31.80
CA GLY A 53 -21.41 5.59 31.19
C GLY A 53 -21.36 4.46 30.16
N GLY A 54 -21.47 4.82 28.89
CA GLY A 54 -21.05 4.02 27.76
C GLY A 54 -19.80 4.65 27.22
N ASN A 55 -18.64 4.22 27.72
CA ASN A 55 -17.36 4.51 27.11
C ASN A 55 -17.27 3.67 25.83
N ASP A 56 -18.05 4.02 24.80
CA ASP A 56 -17.97 3.38 23.47
C ASP A 56 -16.84 4.04 22.68
N GLY A 57 -15.66 4.07 23.28
CA GLY A 57 -14.42 4.18 22.53
C GLY A 57 -14.13 2.77 22.09
N GLY A 58 -14.44 2.43 20.84
CA GLY A 58 -14.23 1.10 20.27
C GLY A 58 -12.89 0.53 20.71
N GLU A 59 -12.93 -0.34 21.71
CA GLU A 59 -11.76 -1.01 22.22
C GLU A 59 -11.32 -1.96 21.11
N SER A 60 -10.14 -1.70 20.54
CA SER A 60 -9.43 -2.72 19.79
C SER A 60 -9.09 -3.82 20.80
N GLU A 61 -10.01 -4.77 20.98
CA GLU A 61 -9.83 -5.90 21.88
C GLU A 61 -8.50 -6.58 21.54
N ALA A 62 -7.64 -6.70 22.54
CA ALA A 62 -6.38 -7.38 22.36
C ALA A 62 -6.65 -8.84 22.00
N LEU A 63 -5.94 -9.36 20.99
CA LEU A 63 -6.06 -10.75 20.57
C LEU A 63 -5.90 -11.69 21.78
N THR A 64 -6.84 -12.61 21.94
CA THR A 64 -6.75 -13.68 22.93
C THR A 64 -5.57 -14.62 22.61
N GLU A 65 -5.05 -15.33 23.62
CA GLU A 65 -3.98 -16.33 23.39
C GLU A 65 -4.42 -17.39 22.36
N ARG A 66 -5.68 -17.79 22.40
CA ARG A 66 -6.25 -18.73 21.42
C ARG A 66 -6.20 -18.18 19.99
N GLN A 67 -6.59 -16.92 19.78
CA GLN A 67 -6.51 -16.28 18.46
C GLN A 67 -5.07 -16.16 17.99
N LYS A 68 -4.13 -15.84 18.88
CA LYS A 68 -2.70 -15.77 18.52
C LYS A 68 -2.13 -17.14 18.11
N GLU A 69 -2.54 -18.20 18.81
CA GLU A 69 -2.20 -19.58 18.44
C GLU A 69 -2.74 -19.92 17.05
N LEU A 70 -4.02 -19.66 16.79
CA LEU A 70 -4.65 -19.90 15.48
C LEU A 70 -3.98 -19.12 14.35
N LEU A 71 -3.64 -17.85 14.58
CA LEU A 71 -2.90 -17.03 13.62
C LEU A 71 -1.51 -17.63 13.34
N THR A 72 -0.83 -18.13 14.38
CA THR A 72 0.50 -18.74 14.24
C THR A 72 0.43 -20.09 13.51
N GLU A 73 -0.59 -20.90 13.78
CA GLU A 73 -0.80 -22.21 13.14
C GLU A 73 -1.21 -22.06 11.68
N SER A 74 -2.21 -21.24 11.39
CA SER A 74 -2.67 -20.97 10.02
C SER A 74 -1.56 -20.35 9.17
N TRP A 75 -0.76 -19.46 9.74
CA TRP A 75 0.35 -18.84 9.02
C TRP A 75 1.40 -19.86 8.55
N LYS A 76 1.68 -20.92 9.32
CA LYS A 76 2.60 -22.00 8.88
C LYS A 76 2.12 -22.71 7.63
N VAL A 77 0.81 -22.81 7.42
CA VAL A 77 0.23 -23.38 6.20
C VAL A 77 0.41 -22.42 5.03
N VAL A 78 0.13 -21.13 5.25
CA VAL A 78 0.28 -20.06 4.24
C VAL A 78 1.74 -19.91 3.78
N GLU A 79 2.72 -20.12 4.67
CA GLU A 79 4.16 -20.05 4.36
C GLU A 79 4.55 -20.96 3.18
N GLY A 80 3.90 -22.12 3.02
CA GLY A 80 4.17 -23.05 1.92
C GLY A 80 3.89 -22.47 0.52
N ASP A 81 2.92 -21.55 0.42
CA ASP A 81 2.48 -20.92 -0.82
C ASP A 81 2.76 -19.41 -0.85
N ILE A 82 3.64 -18.91 0.03
CA ILE A 82 3.73 -17.47 0.35
C ILE A 82 3.95 -16.56 -0.86
N ALA A 83 4.74 -17.01 -1.83
CA ALA A 83 4.99 -16.26 -3.06
C ALA A 83 3.74 -16.17 -3.94
N LYS A 84 2.98 -17.26 -4.04
CA LYS A 84 1.74 -17.35 -4.81
C LYS A 84 0.65 -16.51 -4.15
N VAL A 85 0.44 -16.68 -2.85
CA VAL A 85 -0.51 -15.88 -2.05
C VAL A 85 -0.23 -14.40 -2.24
N GLY A 86 1.02 -13.97 -2.03
CA GLY A 86 1.38 -12.56 -2.17
C GLY A 86 1.12 -11.99 -3.56
N VAL A 87 1.41 -12.74 -4.64
CA VAL A 87 1.10 -12.28 -6.00
C VAL A 87 -0.42 -12.19 -6.21
N ILE A 88 -1.18 -13.21 -5.80
CA ILE A 88 -2.65 -13.21 -5.91
C ILE A 88 -3.26 -12.02 -5.17
N THR A 89 -2.80 -11.70 -3.96
CA THR A 89 -3.27 -10.54 -3.19
C THR A 89 -3.18 -9.25 -3.99
N PHE A 90 -2.03 -8.98 -4.63
CA PHE A 90 -1.84 -7.73 -5.38
C PHE A 90 -2.54 -7.74 -6.74
N ILE A 91 -2.61 -8.89 -7.42
CA ILE A 91 -3.38 -9.02 -8.66
C ILE A 91 -4.86 -8.74 -8.40
N SER A 92 -5.42 -9.37 -7.37
CA SER A 92 -6.82 -9.16 -6.96
C SER A 92 -7.07 -7.70 -6.56
N LEU A 93 -6.12 -7.06 -5.87
CA LEU A 93 -6.19 -5.63 -5.56
C LEU A 93 -6.26 -4.75 -6.80
N PHE A 94 -5.39 -4.96 -7.79
CA PHE A 94 -5.36 -4.13 -8.99
C PHE A 94 -6.55 -4.40 -9.93
N GLU A 95 -7.07 -5.63 -9.95
CA GLU A 95 -8.29 -5.97 -10.69
C GLU A 95 -9.54 -5.31 -10.06
N THR A 96 -9.62 -5.26 -8.73
CA THR A 96 -10.77 -4.66 -8.02
C THR A 96 -10.66 -3.14 -7.85
N HIS A 97 -9.44 -2.61 -7.75
CA HIS A 97 -9.15 -1.19 -7.48
C HIS A 97 -8.03 -0.69 -8.43
N PRO A 98 -8.35 -0.43 -9.70
CA PRO A 98 -7.36 -0.01 -10.70
C PRO A 98 -6.72 1.36 -10.38
N ASP A 99 -7.37 2.19 -9.56
CA ASP A 99 -6.80 3.46 -9.10
C ASP A 99 -5.60 3.25 -8.15
N VAL A 100 -5.56 2.14 -7.41
CA VAL A 100 -4.41 1.75 -6.58
C VAL A 100 -3.20 1.44 -7.46
N GLN A 101 -3.41 0.75 -8.59
CA GLN A 101 -2.34 0.46 -9.54
C GLN A 101 -1.72 1.74 -10.10
N GLN A 102 -2.55 2.75 -10.41
CA GLN A 102 -2.10 4.01 -11.00
C GLN A 102 -1.18 4.82 -10.06
N VAL A 103 -1.45 4.78 -8.76
CA VAL A 103 -0.60 5.43 -7.76
C VAL A 103 0.64 4.60 -7.41
N PHE A 104 0.61 3.30 -7.68
CA PHE A 104 1.75 2.41 -7.48
C PHE A 104 2.71 2.53 -8.67
N LEU A 105 3.54 3.58 -8.67
CA LEU A 105 4.42 3.98 -9.79
C LEU A 105 5.14 2.82 -10.50
N PRO A 106 5.70 1.81 -9.81
CA PRO A 106 6.32 0.66 -10.49
C PRO A 106 5.40 -0.17 -11.39
N PHE A 107 4.08 -0.12 -11.19
CA PHE A 107 3.11 -0.96 -11.89
C PHE A 107 2.09 -0.14 -12.70
N ASN A 108 2.20 1.19 -12.69
CA ASN A 108 1.26 2.07 -13.38
C ASN A 108 1.28 1.79 -14.89
N GLY A 109 0.09 1.57 -15.47
CA GLY A 109 -0.11 1.35 -16.91
C GLY A 109 0.32 -0.03 -17.42
N LEU A 110 0.82 -0.92 -16.58
CA LEU A 110 1.13 -2.30 -16.99
C LEU A 110 -0.15 -3.15 -17.05
N PRO A 111 -0.35 -3.98 -18.08
CA PRO A 111 -1.49 -4.88 -18.10
C PRO A 111 -1.36 -5.94 -17.00
N ILE A 112 -2.49 -6.30 -16.40
CA ILE A 112 -2.56 -7.25 -15.28
C ILE A 112 -1.88 -8.59 -15.62
N ASP A 113 -2.00 -9.07 -16.86
CA ASP A 113 -1.39 -10.34 -17.28
C ASP A 113 0.14 -10.29 -17.32
N GLU A 114 0.74 -9.13 -17.59
CA GLU A 114 2.19 -8.93 -17.46
C GLU A 114 2.61 -8.83 -15.99
N LEU A 115 1.79 -8.18 -15.16
CA LEU A 115 2.03 -8.05 -13.73
C LEU A 115 2.08 -9.41 -13.03
N LYS A 116 1.23 -10.37 -13.42
CA LYS A 116 1.23 -11.76 -12.90
C LYS A 116 2.60 -12.43 -13.01
N HIS A 117 3.38 -12.06 -14.03
CA HIS A 117 4.70 -12.62 -14.33
C HIS A 117 5.85 -11.68 -13.95
N SER A 118 5.54 -10.49 -13.43
CA SER A 118 6.54 -9.48 -13.09
C SER A 118 7.39 -9.90 -11.89
N LYS A 119 8.72 -9.94 -12.11
CA LYS A 119 9.71 -10.13 -11.04
C LYS A 119 9.62 -9.03 -9.97
N GLN A 120 9.29 -7.81 -10.40
CA GLN A 120 9.16 -6.67 -9.50
C GLN A 120 7.93 -6.79 -8.60
N LEU A 121 6.79 -7.23 -9.15
CA LEU A 121 5.60 -7.51 -8.36
C LEU A 121 5.87 -8.62 -7.35
N ARG A 122 6.46 -9.73 -7.81
CA ARG A 122 6.82 -10.84 -6.93
C ARG A 122 7.74 -10.42 -5.79
N ALA A 123 8.77 -9.60 -6.08
CA ALA A 123 9.67 -9.08 -5.06
C ALA A 123 8.97 -8.12 -4.08
N HIS A 124 8.00 -7.33 -4.54
CA HIS A 124 7.20 -6.50 -3.66
C HIS A 124 6.28 -7.34 -2.76
N ALA A 125 5.55 -8.28 -3.35
CA ALA A 125 4.69 -9.23 -2.65
C ALA A 125 5.45 -9.98 -1.55
N LEU A 126 6.64 -10.50 -1.86
CA LEU A 126 7.49 -11.19 -0.87
C LEU A 126 7.95 -10.27 0.27
N ARG A 127 8.23 -8.98 0.01
CA ARG A 127 8.57 -8.03 1.08
C ARG A 127 7.38 -7.80 2.02
N VAL A 128 6.16 -7.74 1.48
CA VAL A 128 4.95 -7.61 2.28
C VAL A 128 4.72 -8.87 3.10
N MET A 129 4.81 -10.04 2.49
CA MET A 129 4.66 -11.32 3.20
C MET A 129 5.71 -11.51 4.30
N ALA A 130 6.96 -11.15 4.05
CA ALA A 130 8.01 -11.16 5.06
C ALA A 130 7.76 -10.16 6.20
N PHE A 131 7.03 -9.07 5.95
CA PHE A 131 6.58 -8.17 6.99
C PHE A 131 5.44 -8.79 7.82
N VAL A 132 4.47 -9.44 7.19
CA VAL A 132 3.38 -10.13 7.89
C VAL A 132 3.93 -11.26 8.76
N GLN A 133 4.87 -12.06 8.26
CA GLN A 133 5.63 -13.04 9.06
C GLN A 133 6.22 -12.41 10.33
N LYS A 134 6.86 -11.25 10.19
CA LYS A 134 7.49 -10.52 11.30
C LYS A 134 6.45 -10.02 12.30
N ALA A 135 5.24 -9.69 11.86
CA ALA A 135 4.14 -9.31 12.72
C ALA A 135 3.59 -10.52 13.49
N VAL A 136 3.34 -11.65 12.80
CA VAL A 136 2.88 -12.90 13.41
C VAL A 136 3.88 -13.41 14.47
N ALA A 137 5.18 -13.34 14.18
CA ALA A 137 6.22 -13.72 15.14
C ALA A 137 6.28 -12.84 16.41
N ARG A 138 5.58 -11.69 16.44
CA ARG A 138 5.59 -10.70 17.53
C ARG A 138 4.21 -10.52 18.17
N LEU A 139 3.26 -11.44 17.95
CA LEU A 139 1.92 -11.37 18.55
C LEU A 139 1.94 -11.34 20.09
N ASN A 140 3.00 -11.88 20.71
CA ASN A 140 3.23 -11.86 22.16
C ASN A 140 4.12 -10.69 22.63
N GLU A 141 4.47 -9.76 21.74
CA GLU A 141 5.36 -8.63 22.01
C GLU A 141 4.72 -7.32 21.51
N PRO A 142 3.61 -6.87 22.12
CA PRO A 142 2.75 -5.81 21.59
C PRO A 142 3.47 -4.47 21.38
N GLU A 143 4.42 -4.10 22.23
CA GLU A 143 5.22 -2.88 22.10
C GLU A 143 6.15 -2.93 20.88
N LYS A 144 6.74 -4.11 20.62
CA LYS A 144 7.60 -4.33 19.46
C LYS A 144 6.78 -4.39 18.18
N LEU A 145 5.62 -5.04 18.21
CA LEU A 145 4.68 -5.07 17.10
C LEU A 145 4.18 -3.66 16.74
N THR A 146 3.78 -2.87 17.74
CA THR A 146 3.36 -1.48 17.56
C THR A 146 4.47 -0.63 16.95
N THR A 147 5.71 -0.81 17.40
CA THR A 147 6.87 -0.11 16.83
C THR A 147 7.13 -0.51 15.38
N LEU A 148 7.07 -1.80 15.07
CA LEU A 148 7.23 -2.33 13.72
C LEU A 148 6.17 -1.77 12.76
N LEU A 149 4.89 -1.75 13.17
CA LEU A 149 3.78 -1.21 12.38
C LEU A 149 3.91 0.31 12.17
N ARG A 150 4.29 1.06 13.22
CA ARG A 150 4.50 2.51 13.13
C ARG A 150 5.63 2.85 12.15
N GLU A 151 6.73 2.12 12.16
CA GLU A 151 7.82 2.30 11.20
C GLU A 151 7.38 2.00 9.75
N LEU A 152 6.54 0.98 9.57
CA LEU A 152 5.97 0.67 8.26
C LEU A 152 5.04 1.79 7.78
N GLY A 153 4.18 2.30 8.66
CA GLY A 153 3.28 3.43 8.37
C GLY A 153 4.05 4.68 7.95
N LYS A 154 5.14 5.02 8.66
CA LYS A 154 6.02 6.15 8.28
C LYS A 154 6.62 5.97 6.87
N LYS A 155 7.01 4.75 6.50
CA LYS A 155 7.52 4.47 5.15
C LYS A 155 6.43 4.66 4.09
N HIS A 156 5.23 4.14 4.32
CA HIS A 156 4.09 4.31 3.41
C HIS A 156 3.69 5.78 3.23
N TYR A 157 3.69 6.55 4.32
CA TYR A 157 3.50 8.00 4.27
C TYR A 157 4.58 8.66 3.41
N GLY A 158 5.86 8.29 3.61
CA GLY A 158 6.98 8.78 2.80
C GLY A 158 6.90 8.39 1.32
N TYR A 159 6.23 7.28 0.97
CA TYR A 159 5.97 6.88 -0.41
C TYR A 159 4.78 7.62 -1.04
N GLY A 160 4.03 8.41 -0.28
CA GLY A 160 2.79 9.03 -0.73
C GLY A 160 1.61 8.06 -0.85
N ALA A 161 1.69 6.89 -0.20
CA ALA A 161 0.59 5.94 -0.17
C ALA A 161 -0.56 6.51 0.67
N LYS A 162 -1.74 6.66 0.06
CA LYS A 162 -2.94 7.12 0.78
C LYS A 162 -3.38 6.01 1.74
N GLN A 163 -3.70 6.38 2.98
CA GLN A 163 -4.14 5.43 4.01
C GLN A 163 -5.27 4.52 3.51
N LYS A 164 -6.26 5.09 2.83
CA LYS A 164 -7.39 4.35 2.23
C LYS A 164 -6.99 3.17 1.33
N TYR A 165 -5.79 3.17 0.75
CA TYR A 165 -5.31 2.09 -0.11
C TYR A 165 -4.69 0.93 0.68
N VAL A 166 -4.19 1.21 1.88
CA VAL A 166 -3.66 0.18 2.78
C VAL A 166 -4.81 -0.69 3.31
N ASP A 167 -5.95 -0.07 3.61
CA ASP A 167 -7.15 -0.78 4.11
C ASP A 167 -7.73 -1.77 3.09
N LEU A 168 -7.49 -1.55 1.79
CA LEU A 168 -7.93 -2.43 0.72
C LEU A 168 -7.10 -3.73 0.64
N ILE A 169 -5.90 -3.76 1.22
CA ILE A 169 -5.02 -4.94 1.15
C ILE A 169 -5.58 -6.10 1.97
N GLY A 170 -6.15 -5.82 3.14
CA GLY A 170 -6.64 -6.84 4.07
C GLY A 170 -7.64 -7.81 3.44
N PRO A 171 -8.75 -7.33 2.85
CA PRO A 171 -9.72 -8.19 2.17
C PRO A 171 -9.11 -9.04 1.04
N GLN A 172 -8.21 -8.46 0.23
CA GLN A 172 -7.55 -9.19 -0.85
C GLN A 172 -6.59 -10.26 -0.32
N PHE A 173 -5.96 -10.01 0.82
CA PHE A 173 -5.10 -10.96 1.48
C PHE A 173 -5.89 -12.16 2.02
N ILE A 174 -7.01 -11.90 2.70
CA ILE A 174 -7.93 -12.93 3.22
C ILE A 174 -8.43 -13.82 2.08
N LEU A 175 -8.86 -13.23 0.96
CA LEU A 175 -9.28 -13.98 -0.22
C LEU A 175 -8.14 -14.84 -0.81
N ALA A 176 -6.91 -14.35 -0.77
CA ALA A 176 -5.75 -15.05 -1.31
C ALA A 176 -5.28 -16.24 -0.45
N ILE A 177 -5.43 -16.18 0.89
CA ILE A 177 -5.03 -17.26 1.80
C ILE A 177 -6.10 -18.35 1.92
N LYS A 178 -7.37 -18.02 1.69
CA LYS A 178 -8.50 -18.95 1.86
C LYS A 178 -8.30 -20.30 1.13
N PRO A 179 -7.83 -20.34 -0.14
CA PRO A 179 -7.54 -21.60 -0.82
C PRO A 179 -6.42 -22.42 -0.17
N SER A 180 -5.40 -21.76 0.40
CA SER A 180 -4.31 -22.46 1.10
C SER A 180 -4.75 -23.01 2.47
N LEU A 181 -5.84 -22.49 3.02
CA LEU A 181 -6.37 -22.87 4.33
C LEU A 181 -7.60 -23.78 4.24
N GLU A 182 -8.01 -24.27 3.06
CA GLU A 182 -9.28 -25.00 2.84
C GLU A 182 -9.54 -26.16 3.84
N ALA A 183 -8.51 -26.85 4.30
CA ALA A 183 -8.64 -27.94 5.28
C ALA A 183 -8.77 -27.46 6.75
N GLN A 184 -8.38 -26.23 7.06
CA GLN A 184 -8.35 -25.65 8.42
C GLN A 184 -9.21 -24.38 8.55
N TRP A 185 -9.91 -23.98 7.48
CA TRP A 185 -10.74 -22.78 7.46
C TRP A 185 -11.98 -22.96 8.33
N SER A 186 -12.12 -22.11 9.34
CA SER A 186 -13.25 -22.04 10.25
C SER A 186 -13.70 -20.58 10.45
N ASP A 187 -14.90 -20.37 11.00
CA ASP A 187 -15.39 -19.01 11.31
C ASP A 187 -14.46 -18.29 12.30
N GLU A 188 -13.81 -19.02 13.22
CA GLU A 188 -12.82 -18.49 14.18
C GLU A 188 -11.51 -18.06 13.52
N THR A 189 -11.14 -18.64 12.36
CA THR A 189 -9.99 -18.19 11.57
C THR A 189 -10.29 -17.00 10.65
N HIS A 190 -11.58 -16.70 10.44
CA HIS A 190 -12.04 -15.59 9.61
C HIS A 190 -12.38 -14.34 10.43
N ALA A 191 -12.96 -14.53 11.63
CA ALA A 191 -13.36 -13.48 12.56
C ALA A 191 -12.17 -12.76 13.20
#